data_AF-A0A955YVF1-F1
#
_entry.id   AF-A0A955YVF1-F1
#
_cell.length_a   1.000
_cell.length_b   1.000
_cell.length_c   1.000
_cell.angle_alpha   90.00
_cell.angle_beta   90.00
_cell.angle_gamma   90.00
#
_symmetry.space_group_name_H-M   'P 1'
#
loop_
_entity.id
_entity.type
_entity.pdbx_description
1 polymer ?
#
loop_
_entity_poly.entity_id
_entity_poly.type
_entity_poly.pdbx_seq_one_letter_code
_entity_poly.pdbx_strand_id
1 'polypeptide(L)'
;MVQERRPCPSCPGLVLVTHTVEGGVEVDSCTRCKGVWFDRGELAKVFRLARSQTISLAAIDPKAPLLCPVCTPRILTEREPSAEDPEMLIHECFHCGGSWLDAKSWKRLYRLSREAARGANESAARVVVTVPGARPGAGAVRSKASTASTATPRQRLRQRYASHGPFAKNRKERPLSGSRLPFDHPWLNLGAPPVALLLALFLVTTGIGFPPAQIMIHELGHALPAWFSGRAALPLPIGFTTWKEDPSWFTIACLSFLIGIFLYRSIRERRPYGIVLGLILLLGQLYFSFVVSEYRSKMWIVAGGVIGELVISTFLILSFHNRLPDRIRWDFWRFVALVPATITYLSAMQLWIGVRNHTRSLPMGSIMGRPGDGSGDLERLFGEYGWAPQQLIRICLGLGFLGGLLILGNYTYQVLKWIVRRESTQSLEGPSESTR
;
A
#
# COMPACT_ATOMS: atom_id res chain seq x y z
N MET A 1 11.34 38.17 24.20
CA MET A 1 11.37 37.35 22.97
C MET A 1 12.82 37.30 22.53
N VAL A 2 13.48 36.13 22.62
CA VAL A 2 14.89 36.00 22.23
C VAL A 2 14.91 35.58 20.77
N GLN A 3 15.45 36.44 19.91
CA GLN A 3 15.59 36.18 18.48
C GLN A 3 16.69 35.12 18.28
N GLU A 4 16.31 33.92 17.86
CA GLU A 4 17.26 32.81 17.65
C GLU A 4 18.26 33.17 16.56
N ARG A 5 19.53 33.30 16.94
CA ARG A 5 20.62 33.75 16.07
C ARG A 5 21.03 32.64 15.09
N ARG A 6 20.29 32.53 13.99
CA ARG A 6 20.53 31.59 12.88
C ARG A 6 21.89 31.85 12.21
N PRO A 7 22.83 30.89 12.19
CA PRO A 7 24.12 31.06 11.52
C PRO A 7 23.92 31.04 9.99
N CYS A 8 24.81 31.71 9.24
CA CYS A 8 24.75 31.70 7.78
C CYS A 8 25.34 30.40 7.20
N PRO A 9 24.58 29.60 6.42
CA PRO A 9 25.07 28.33 5.83
C PRO A 9 26.31 28.51 4.95
N SER A 10 26.42 29.66 4.28
CA SER A 10 27.48 29.97 3.31
C SER A 10 28.63 30.80 3.90
N CYS A 11 28.49 31.34 5.12
CA CYS A 11 29.50 32.21 5.74
C CYS A 11 29.73 31.79 7.20
N PRO A 12 30.76 30.97 7.48
CA PRO A 12 31.11 30.57 8.85
C PRO A 12 31.26 31.78 9.78
N GLY A 13 30.69 31.68 10.98
CA GLY A 13 30.78 32.71 12.03
C GLY A 13 29.88 33.93 11.85
N LEU A 14 29.10 34.03 10.77
CA LEU A 14 28.11 35.10 10.58
C LEU A 14 26.69 34.64 10.93
N VAL A 15 25.88 35.57 11.42
CA VAL A 15 24.47 35.36 11.78
C VAL A 15 23.58 36.08 10.75
N LEU A 16 22.43 35.48 10.43
CA LEU A 16 21.44 36.06 9.52
C LEU A 16 20.64 37.18 10.22
N VAL A 17 20.17 38.14 9.43
CA VAL A 17 19.37 39.27 9.90
C VAL A 17 17.97 39.19 9.31
N THR A 18 16.99 39.05 10.20
CA THR A 18 15.56 39.03 9.85
C THR A 18 15.11 40.41 9.36
N HIS A 19 14.37 40.43 8.25
CA HIS A 19 13.73 41.62 7.71
C HIS A 19 12.46 41.22 6.93
N THR A 20 11.50 42.13 6.83
CA THR A 20 10.23 41.86 6.14
C THR A 20 10.33 42.32 4.67
N VAL A 21 9.87 41.48 3.74
CA VAL A 21 9.77 41.80 2.30
C VAL A 21 8.31 42.11 1.90
N GLU A 22 8.12 42.61 0.67
CA GLU A 22 6.81 42.86 0.09
C GLU A 22 5.88 41.63 0.24
N GLY A 23 4.62 41.88 0.61
CA GLY A 23 3.68 40.82 1.01
C GLY A 23 3.70 40.45 2.49
N GLY A 24 4.53 41.10 3.32
CA GLY A 24 4.53 40.91 4.77
C GLY A 24 5.18 39.61 5.23
N VAL A 25 6.08 39.06 4.41
CA VAL A 25 6.82 37.82 4.73
C VAL A 25 8.13 38.20 5.42
N GLU A 26 8.41 37.61 6.58
CA GLU A 26 9.71 37.73 7.24
C GLU A 26 10.71 36.78 6.57
N VAL A 27 11.94 37.25 6.34
CA VAL A 27 13.02 36.48 5.71
C VAL A 27 14.37 36.85 6.33
N ASP A 28 15.29 35.87 6.37
CA ASP A 28 16.57 36.00 7.06
C ASP A 28 17.72 36.15 6.04
N SER A 29 18.39 37.30 5.98
CA SER A 29 19.47 37.54 5.02
C SER A 29 20.87 37.61 5.63
N CYS A 30 21.88 37.15 4.89
CA CYS A 30 23.27 37.34 5.27
C CYS A 30 23.78 38.72 4.82
N THR A 31 24.30 39.51 5.77
CA THR A 31 24.86 40.84 5.47
C THR A 31 26.08 40.78 4.53
N ARG A 32 26.85 39.68 4.53
CA ARG A 32 28.05 39.47 3.70
C ARG A 32 27.73 38.88 2.33
N CYS A 33 27.27 37.63 2.26
CA CYS A 33 27.04 36.95 0.97
C CYS A 33 25.72 37.31 0.30
N LYS A 34 24.81 38.04 0.97
CA LYS A 34 23.47 38.45 0.48
C LYS A 34 22.54 37.28 0.09
N GLY A 35 22.86 36.05 0.47
CA GLY A 35 21.92 34.92 0.42
C GLY A 35 20.82 35.06 1.48
N VAL A 36 19.70 34.37 1.25
CA VAL A 36 18.46 34.51 2.02
C VAL A 36 17.94 33.12 2.42
N TRP A 37 17.54 33.00 3.69
CA TRP A 37 16.85 31.86 4.27
C TRP A 37 15.35 32.15 4.36
N PHE A 38 14.55 31.12 4.09
CA PHE A 38 13.10 31.09 4.18
C PHE A 38 12.70 29.91 5.04
N ASP A 39 11.83 30.11 6.03
CA ASP A 39 11.23 28.99 6.75
C ASP A 39 10.13 28.31 5.92
N ARG A 40 9.62 27.20 6.46
CA ARG A 40 8.71 26.29 5.76
C ARG A 40 7.49 27.03 5.21
N GLY A 41 7.43 27.10 3.88
CA GLY A 41 6.33 27.73 3.14
C GLY A 41 6.41 29.25 3.01
N GLU A 42 7.43 29.92 3.57
CA GLU A 42 7.61 31.37 3.40
C GLU A 42 8.03 31.73 1.98
N LEU A 43 8.94 30.94 1.40
CA LEU A 43 9.28 31.01 -0.02
C LEU A 43 7.98 30.99 -0.86
N ALA A 44 7.07 30.05 -0.58
CA ALA A 44 5.78 29.94 -1.27
C ALA A 44 4.82 31.11 -0.98
N LYS A 45 4.90 31.81 0.16
CA LYS A 45 4.14 33.04 0.42
C LYS A 45 4.58 34.15 -0.53
N VAL A 46 5.89 34.30 -0.76
CA VAL A 46 6.46 35.27 -1.72
C VAL A 46 5.98 34.98 -3.17
N PHE A 47 5.71 33.72 -3.52
CA PHE A 47 5.20 33.33 -4.86
C PHE A 47 3.67 33.31 -5.02
N ARG A 48 2.86 33.64 -4.01
CA ARG A 48 1.38 33.54 -4.10
C ARG A 48 0.70 34.52 -5.06
N LEU A 49 1.46 35.32 -5.83
CA LEU A 49 0.98 36.13 -6.95
C LEU A 49 1.22 35.52 -8.34
N ALA A 50 1.95 34.39 -8.45
CA ALA A 50 2.13 33.67 -9.71
C ALA A 50 1.34 32.35 -9.72
N ARG A 51 0.28 32.30 -10.54
CA ARG A 51 -0.55 31.08 -10.70
C ARG A 51 0.07 30.22 -11.82
N SER A 52 0.24 28.93 -11.52
CA SER A 52 0.63 27.86 -12.46
C SER A 52 1.85 28.11 -13.36
N GLN A 53 3.02 27.64 -12.92
CA GLN A 53 3.86 26.77 -13.75
C GLN A 53 4.74 25.88 -12.86
N THR A 54 4.97 24.65 -13.31
CA THR A 54 5.77 23.64 -12.61
C THR A 54 7.21 23.77 -13.07
N ILE A 55 8.13 24.12 -12.17
CA ILE A 55 9.54 24.37 -12.52
C ILE A 55 10.38 23.13 -12.18
N SER A 56 11.17 22.65 -13.16
CA SER A 56 11.85 21.34 -13.24
C SER A 56 13.34 21.50 -13.61
N LEU A 57 14.20 20.46 -13.49
CA LEU A 57 15.51 20.51 -12.78
C LEU A 57 16.86 20.27 -13.57
N ALA A 58 18.02 20.31 -12.86
CA ALA A 58 19.48 20.04 -13.15
C ALA A 58 20.40 21.18 -13.73
N ALA A 59 21.76 21.33 -13.53
CA ALA A 59 22.83 20.87 -12.57
C ALA A 59 24.23 21.55 -12.82
N ILE A 60 25.12 21.78 -11.79
CA ILE A 60 26.62 21.56 -11.77
C ILE A 60 27.46 22.24 -10.61
N ASP A 61 28.39 21.43 -10.04
CA ASP A 61 29.66 21.64 -9.26
C ASP A 61 29.70 21.92 -7.71
N PRO A 62 30.59 21.25 -6.94
CA PRO A 62 30.46 21.12 -5.48
C PRO A 62 31.18 22.21 -4.69
N LYS A 63 30.41 23.00 -3.94
CA LYS A 63 30.90 23.60 -2.68
C LYS A 63 30.69 22.64 -1.51
N ALA A 64 31.50 22.81 -0.46
CA ALA A 64 31.37 22.05 0.78
C ALA A 64 29.92 22.07 1.31
N PRO A 65 29.42 20.97 1.90
CA PRO A 65 28.01 20.81 2.24
C PRO A 65 27.53 21.92 3.18
N LEU A 66 26.57 22.72 2.72
CA LEU A 66 25.94 23.78 3.51
C LEU A 66 25.17 23.14 4.68
N LEU A 67 25.27 23.73 5.87
CA LEU A 67 24.55 23.25 7.05
C LEU A 67 23.25 24.03 7.27
N CYS A 68 22.21 23.33 7.71
CA CYS A 68 20.93 23.93 8.03
C CYS A 68 21.06 24.85 9.27
N PRO A 69 20.60 26.12 9.19
CA PRO A 69 20.75 27.08 10.28
C PRO A 69 19.76 26.85 11.43
N VAL A 70 18.70 26.07 11.18
CA VAL A 70 17.70 25.67 12.18
C VAL A 70 18.00 24.27 12.75
N CYS A 71 18.57 23.39 11.95
CA CYS A 71 18.71 21.95 12.25
C CYS A 71 20.17 21.48 12.31
N THR A 72 21.12 22.33 12.69
CA THR A 72 22.55 21.96 12.72
C THR A 72 22.76 20.70 13.59
N PRO A 73 23.51 19.67 13.15
CA PRO A 73 24.41 19.60 11.98
C PRO A 73 23.80 18.89 10.75
N ARG A 74 22.51 19.07 10.44
CA ARG A 74 21.93 18.57 9.18
C ARG A 74 22.48 19.34 7.98
N ILE A 75 22.77 18.62 6.90
CA ILE A 75 23.17 19.18 5.60
C ILE A 75 21.93 19.68 4.85
N LEU A 76 22.05 20.80 4.13
CA LEU A 76 21.08 21.26 3.13
C LEU A 76 21.35 20.54 1.81
N THR A 77 20.32 19.94 1.24
CA THR A 77 20.44 19.27 -0.06
C THR A 77 20.19 20.29 -1.16
N GLU A 78 21.12 20.40 -2.09
CA GLU A 78 20.90 21.15 -3.33
C GLU A 78 19.82 20.46 -4.15
N ARG A 79 18.81 21.24 -4.56
CA ARG A 79 17.82 20.82 -5.53
C ARG A 79 18.44 20.95 -6.91
N GLU A 80 18.37 19.89 -7.72
CA GLU A 80 18.85 19.91 -9.10
C GLU A 80 18.28 21.17 -9.85
N PRO A 81 19.07 22.04 -10.49
CA PRO A 81 18.69 23.35 -11.08
C PRO A 81 17.49 23.44 -12.07
N SER A 82 17.69 23.53 -13.40
CA SER A 82 16.62 23.52 -14.42
C SER A 82 17.14 23.48 -15.86
N ALA A 83 16.47 22.73 -16.75
CA ALA A 83 16.70 22.81 -18.19
C ALA A 83 16.32 24.18 -18.80
N GLU A 84 15.43 24.94 -18.15
CA GLU A 84 14.98 26.28 -18.58
C GLU A 84 15.77 27.40 -17.86
N ASP A 85 16.32 27.14 -16.67
CA ASP A 85 17.12 28.09 -15.90
C ASP A 85 18.25 27.41 -15.08
N PRO A 86 19.40 27.09 -15.71
CA PRO A 86 20.48 26.36 -15.05
C PRO A 86 21.28 27.16 -14.01
N GLU A 87 21.00 28.46 -13.82
CA GLU A 87 21.71 29.31 -12.85
C GLU A 87 21.00 29.43 -11.48
N MET A 88 19.80 28.86 -11.32
CA MET A 88 19.02 29.00 -10.08
C MET A 88 19.34 27.88 -9.09
N LEU A 89 20.00 28.23 -7.98
CA LEU A 89 20.39 27.30 -6.92
C LEU A 89 19.50 27.49 -5.68
N ILE A 90 18.83 26.40 -5.28
CA ILE A 90 18.00 26.33 -4.08
C ILE A 90 18.49 25.14 -3.24
N HIS A 91 18.83 25.36 -1.98
CA HIS A 91 19.20 24.29 -1.06
C HIS A 91 18.13 24.14 0.03
N GLU A 92 17.56 22.95 0.18
CA GLU A 92 16.43 22.68 1.07
C GLU A 92 16.84 21.79 2.25
N CYS A 93 16.23 21.99 3.42
CA CYS A 93 16.40 21.09 4.56
C CYS A 93 15.20 20.14 4.70
N PHE A 94 15.40 18.85 4.44
CA PHE A 94 14.34 17.83 4.60
C PHE A 94 13.86 17.61 6.05
N HIS A 95 14.47 18.24 7.06
CA HIS A 95 14.01 18.14 8.45
C HIS A 95 13.00 19.23 8.83
N CYS A 96 13.33 20.51 8.62
CA CYS A 96 12.42 21.62 8.92
C CYS A 96 11.58 22.11 7.72
N GLY A 97 11.99 21.78 6.48
CA GLY A 97 11.36 22.28 5.25
C GLY A 97 11.70 23.73 4.90
N GLY A 98 12.76 24.30 5.48
CA GLY A 98 13.28 25.62 5.12
C GLY A 98 14.26 25.58 3.93
N SER A 99 14.41 26.72 3.26
CA SER A 99 15.15 26.86 2.00
C SER A 99 16.19 27.98 2.07
N TRP A 100 17.39 27.72 1.55
CA TRP A 100 18.47 28.69 1.37
C TRP A 100 18.65 29.00 -0.12
N LEU A 101 18.64 30.29 -0.48
CA LEU A 101 18.97 30.79 -1.80
C LEU A 101 20.22 31.66 -1.72
N ASP A 102 21.11 31.54 -2.70
CA ASP A 102 22.23 32.46 -2.84
C ASP A 102 21.78 33.83 -3.39
N ALA A 103 22.66 34.83 -3.36
CA ALA A 103 22.32 36.20 -3.78
C ALA A 103 21.98 36.34 -5.27
N LYS A 104 22.46 35.43 -6.12
CA LYS A 104 22.14 35.43 -7.55
C LYS A 104 20.74 34.88 -7.76
N SER A 105 20.48 33.70 -7.21
CA SER A 105 19.23 32.96 -7.29
C SER A 105 18.08 33.78 -6.71
N TRP A 106 18.27 34.39 -5.53
CA TRP A 106 17.28 35.27 -4.93
C TRP A 106 16.94 36.49 -5.81
N LYS A 107 17.96 37.22 -6.31
CA LYS A 107 17.73 38.39 -7.19
C LYS A 107 17.05 38.02 -8.51
N ARG A 108 17.38 36.86 -9.07
CA ARG A 108 16.81 36.34 -10.32
C ARG A 108 15.35 35.96 -10.11
N LEU A 109 15.06 35.18 -9.07
CA LEU A 109 13.72 34.75 -8.70
C LEU A 109 12.80 35.92 -8.31
N TYR A 110 13.32 36.93 -7.59
CA TYR A 110 12.58 38.16 -7.26
C TYR A 110 12.32 39.07 -8.47
N ARG A 111 13.08 38.93 -9.57
CA ARG A 111 12.78 39.63 -10.83
C ARG A 111 11.60 38.97 -11.55
N LEU A 112 11.66 37.65 -11.70
CA LEU A 112 10.63 36.85 -12.38
C LEU A 112 9.25 37.01 -11.72
N SER A 113 9.18 37.07 -10.39
CA SER A 113 7.91 37.30 -9.69
C SER A 113 7.28 38.66 -10.01
N ARG A 114 8.10 39.72 -10.19
CA ARG A 114 7.62 41.06 -10.57
C ARG A 114 7.21 41.15 -12.04
N GLU A 115 7.86 40.41 -12.93
CA GLU A 115 7.49 40.32 -14.35
C GLU A 115 6.15 39.58 -14.51
N ALA A 116 5.97 38.45 -13.83
CA ALA A 116 4.70 37.73 -13.77
C ALA A 116 3.55 38.58 -13.18
N ALA A 117 3.80 39.31 -12.09
CA ALA A 117 2.81 40.20 -11.47
C ALA A 117 2.37 41.36 -12.39
N ARG A 118 3.22 41.81 -13.32
CA ARG A 118 2.87 42.83 -14.33
C ARG A 118 1.95 42.26 -15.41
N GLY A 119 2.31 41.11 -16.01
CA GLY A 119 1.50 40.48 -17.07
C GLY A 119 0.12 39.99 -16.61
N ALA A 120 -0.01 39.60 -15.33
CA ALA A 120 -1.30 39.27 -14.74
C ALA A 120 -2.27 40.47 -14.70
N ASN A 121 -1.76 41.69 -14.54
CA ASN A 121 -2.56 42.91 -14.42
C ASN A 121 -3.11 43.39 -15.78
N GLU A 122 -2.37 43.19 -16.87
CA GLU A 122 -2.83 43.49 -18.24
C GLU A 122 -3.92 42.50 -18.70
N SER A 123 -3.82 41.24 -18.29
CA SER A 123 -4.77 40.18 -18.65
C SER A 123 -6.15 40.35 -17.99
N ALA A 124 -6.24 41.09 -16.87
CA ALA A 124 -7.49 41.36 -16.17
C ALA A 124 -8.38 42.40 -16.87
N ALA A 125 -7.86 43.16 -17.84
CA ALA A 125 -8.57 44.27 -18.48
C ALA A 125 -9.57 43.87 -19.59
N ARG A 126 -9.72 42.57 -19.90
CA ARG A 126 -10.64 42.07 -20.95
C ARG A 126 -11.49 40.88 -20.49
N VAL A 127 -12.45 41.14 -19.61
CA VAL A 127 -13.62 40.27 -19.43
C VAL A 127 -14.89 41.11 -19.52
N VAL A 128 -15.56 41.06 -20.67
CA VAL A 128 -16.91 41.61 -20.84
C VAL A 128 -17.90 40.64 -20.22
N VAL A 129 -18.65 41.10 -19.22
CA VAL A 129 -19.72 40.32 -18.57
C VAL A 129 -21.05 40.60 -19.28
N THR A 130 -21.74 39.55 -19.72
CA THR A 130 -23.15 39.62 -20.13
C THR A 130 -24.00 38.72 -19.25
N VAL A 131 -25.19 39.21 -18.84
CA VAL A 131 -26.12 38.53 -17.94
C VAL A 131 -27.52 38.52 -18.55
N PRO A 132 -28.19 37.37 -18.69
CA PRO A 132 -29.61 37.30 -18.98
C PRO A 132 -30.45 37.07 -17.71
N GLY A 133 -31.51 37.88 -17.57
CA GLY A 133 -32.45 37.95 -16.45
C GLY A 133 -33.40 36.75 -16.24
N ALA A 134 -34.42 36.97 -15.42
CA ALA A 134 -35.17 35.90 -14.75
C ALA A 134 -36.70 36.10 -14.73
N ARG A 135 -37.43 34.97 -14.53
CA ARG A 135 -38.81 34.84 -13.95
C ARG A 135 -40.01 35.31 -14.82
N PRO A 136 -41.29 35.01 -14.45
CA PRO A 136 -41.84 33.98 -13.53
C PRO A 136 -43.09 33.20 -14.02
N GLY A 137 -43.53 32.21 -13.22
CA GLY A 137 -44.95 31.83 -13.02
C GLY A 137 -45.32 30.39 -13.43
N ALA A 138 -46.37 29.74 -12.93
CA ALA A 138 -47.13 29.76 -11.66
C ALA A 138 -48.33 28.81 -11.83
N GLY A 139 -48.66 28.03 -10.79
CA GLY A 139 -49.90 27.24 -10.68
C GLY A 139 -49.76 25.73 -10.94
N ALA A 140 -50.62 24.85 -10.44
CA ALA A 140 -51.58 24.89 -9.33
C ALA A 140 -52.32 23.53 -9.31
N VAL A 141 -52.57 23.00 -8.10
CA VAL A 141 -53.80 22.26 -7.73
C VAL A 141 -53.99 20.75 -8.05
N ARG A 142 -54.13 20.02 -6.93
CA ARG A 142 -55.03 18.89 -6.58
C ARG A 142 -54.57 17.41 -6.58
N SER A 143 -54.80 16.86 -5.40
CA SER A 143 -54.93 15.47 -4.97
C SER A 143 -56.02 14.65 -5.68
N LYS A 144 -55.87 13.33 -5.63
CA LYS A 144 -56.92 12.41 -5.16
C LYS A 144 -56.32 11.28 -4.33
N ALA A 145 -57.09 10.82 -3.35
CA ALA A 145 -56.76 9.67 -2.50
C ALA A 145 -57.80 8.55 -2.71
N SER A 146 -57.38 7.31 -2.43
CA SER A 146 -58.24 6.16 -2.11
C SER A 146 -57.35 5.10 -1.45
N THR A 147 -57.41 4.92 -0.13
CA THR A 147 -58.12 3.80 0.56
C THR A 147 -57.60 2.40 0.19
N ALA A 148 -57.41 1.45 1.10
CA ALA A 148 -57.41 1.42 2.58
C ALA A 148 -56.98 0.00 3.04
N SER A 149 -56.73 -0.20 4.34
CA SER A 149 -56.89 -1.50 5.06
C SER A 149 -55.97 -2.69 4.68
N THR A 150 -55.59 -3.61 5.58
CA THR A 150 -55.59 -3.66 7.06
C THR A 150 -54.63 -4.78 7.52
N ALA A 151 -54.17 -4.69 8.78
CA ALA A 151 -53.88 -5.79 9.70
C ALA A 151 -52.94 -6.96 9.29
N THR A 152 -51.82 -7.04 10.03
CA THR A 152 -51.18 -8.30 10.47
C THR A 152 -51.99 -8.91 11.66
N PRO A 153 -51.62 -10.02 12.36
CA PRO A 153 -50.45 -10.89 12.25
C PRO A 153 -50.69 -12.42 12.46
N ARG A 154 -49.58 -13.19 12.51
CA ARG A 154 -49.32 -14.46 13.23
C ARG A 154 -49.79 -15.83 12.69
N GLN A 155 -48.81 -16.74 12.70
CA GLN A 155 -48.87 -18.17 13.07
C GLN A 155 -49.79 -19.14 12.30
N ARG A 156 -49.16 -19.91 11.39
CA ARG A 156 -48.96 -21.37 11.59
C ARG A 156 -48.07 -21.97 10.49
N LEU A 157 -47.05 -22.75 10.88
CA LEU A 157 -46.55 -23.97 10.22
C LEU A 157 -45.24 -24.47 10.90
N ARG A 158 -45.36 -24.88 12.16
CA ARG A 158 -44.55 -25.99 12.70
C ARG A 158 -45.37 -27.25 12.51
N GLN A 159 -44.89 -28.21 11.72
CA GLN A 159 -45.07 -29.67 11.86
C GLN A 159 -44.90 -30.38 10.51
N ARG A 160 -43.69 -30.90 10.26
CA ARG A 160 -43.40 -32.14 9.53
C ARG A 160 -41.88 -32.34 9.52
N TYR A 161 -41.35 -32.98 10.56
CA TYR A 161 -40.12 -33.79 10.55
C TYR A 161 -39.98 -34.45 11.92
N ALA A 162 -40.68 -35.57 12.08
CA ALA A 162 -40.60 -36.45 13.25
C ALA A 162 -40.96 -37.89 12.83
N SER A 163 -40.06 -38.54 12.09
CA SER A 163 -40.03 -39.99 11.90
C SER A 163 -38.66 -40.41 11.34
N HIS A 164 -38.29 -41.67 11.56
CA HIS A 164 -37.00 -42.32 11.26
C HIS A 164 -35.92 -42.11 12.33
N GLY A 165 -35.71 -43.19 13.11
CA GLY A 165 -34.80 -43.27 14.25
C GLY A 165 -33.35 -43.64 13.88
N PRO A 166 -32.59 -44.22 14.84
CA PRO A 166 -31.14 -44.31 14.77
C PRO A 166 -30.61 -45.48 13.91
N PHE A 167 -29.27 -45.55 13.81
CA PHE A 167 -28.40 -46.49 13.07
C PHE A 167 -28.07 -46.13 11.60
N ALA A 168 -26.85 -45.62 11.39
CA ALA A 168 -25.83 -46.29 10.58
C ALA A 168 -24.49 -45.49 10.58
N LYS A 169 -23.46 -46.03 11.25
CA LYS A 169 -22.06 -45.59 11.02
C LYS A 169 -21.61 -46.11 9.65
N ASN A 170 -21.62 -45.27 8.62
CA ASN A 170 -20.68 -45.30 7.47
C ASN A 170 -21.06 -44.26 6.41
N ARG A 171 -20.71 -42.99 6.65
CA ARG A 171 -20.73 -41.99 5.58
C ARG A 171 -19.38 -42.02 4.86
N LYS A 172 -19.24 -42.93 3.88
CA LYS A 172 -18.30 -42.68 2.77
C LYS A 172 -18.63 -41.29 2.23
N GLU A 173 -17.61 -40.43 2.13
CA GLU A 173 -17.77 -39.08 1.61
C GLU A 173 -18.26 -39.18 0.16
N ARG A 174 -19.55 -38.85 -0.09
CA ARG A 174 -20.01 -38.62 -1.45
C ARG A 174 -19.29 -37.36 -1.92
N PRO A 175 -18.54 -37.38 -3.04
CA PRO A 175 -18.04 -36.15 -3.64
C PRO A 175 -19.25 -35.25 -3.91
N LEU A 176 -19.17 -33.98 -3.51
CA LEU A 176 -20.14 -32.98 -3.93
C LEU A 176 -19.97 -32.79 -5.44
N SER A 177 -20.79 -33.50 -6.21
CA SER A 177 -20.77 -33.51 -7.68
C SER A 177 -20.88 -32.07 -8.21
N GLY A 178 -19.80 -31.55 -8.79
CA GLY A 178 -19.74 -30.15 -9.24
C GLY A 178 -18.35 -29.48 -9.16
N SER A 179 -17.27 -30.20 -8.84
CA SER A 179 -15.90 -29.73 -9.05
C SER A 179 -15.43 -30.09 -10.48
N ARG A 180 -15.38 -29.10 -11.38
CA ARG A 180 -14.85 -29.30 -12.76
C ARG A 180 -13.33 -29.59 -12.80
N LEU A 181 -12.61 -29.36 -11.70
CA LEU A 181 -11.18 -29.62 -11.53
C LEU A 181 -10.95 -30.33 -10.18
N PRO A 182 -10.42 -31.56 -10.14
CA PRO A 182 -10.07 -32.24 -8.89
C PRO A 182 -8.86 -31.58 -8.21
N PHE A 183 -8.92 -31.38 -6.89
CA PHE A 183 -7.80 -30.79 -6.14
C PHE A 183 -6.51 -31.62 -6.24
N ASP A 184 -6.60 -32.95 -6.18
CA ASP A 184 -5.42 -33.84 -6.15
C ASP A 184 -4.87 -34.20 -7.56
N HIS A 185 -5.32 -33.52 -8.63
CA HIS A 185 -4.88 -33.84 -9.99
C HIS A 185 -3.38 -33.56 -10.19
N PRO A 186 -2.54 -34.57 -10.46
CA PRO A 186 -1.08 -34.45 -10.37
C PRO A 186 -0.52 -33.43 -11.36
N TRP A 187 -0.95 -33.48 -12.62
CA TRP A 187 -0.51 -32.56 -13.66
C TRP A 187 -0.87 -31.09 -13.39
N LEU A 188 -1.98 -30.83 -12.67
CA LEU A 188 -2.34 -29.45 -12.29
C LEU A 188 -1.52 -28.96 -11.11
N ASN A 189 -1.28 -29.85 -10.13
CA ASN A 189 -0.54 -29.50 -8.92
C ASN A 189 0.97 -29.33 -9.16
N LEU A 190 1.53 -30.06 -10.12
CA LEU A 190 2.92 -29.94 -10.54
C LEU A 190 3.11 -28.93 -11.68
N GLY A 191 2.18 -28.86 -12.64
CA GLY A 191 2.31 -27.99 -13.82
C GLY A 191 1.92 -26.53 -13.60
N ALA A 192 0.92 -26.23 -12.78
CA ALA A 192 0.46 -24.85 -12.62
C ALA A 192 1.47 -23.91 -11.93
N PRO A 193 2.21 -24.31 -10.87
CA PRO A 193 3.22 -23.45 -10.26
C PRO A 193 4.36 -23.01 -11.21
N PRO A 194 5.05 -23.89 -11.97
CA PRO A 194 6.08 -23.46 -12.90
C PRO A 194 5.51 -22.66 -14.09
N VAL A 195 4.30 -22.97 -14.57
CA VAL A 195 3.64 -22.15 -15.61
C VAL A 195 3.33 -20.74 -15.08
N ALA A 196 2.83 -20.61 -13.86
CA ALA A 196 2.61 -19.32 -13.22
C ALA A 196 3.92 -18.55 -12.98
N LEU A 197 5.00 -19.26 -12.61
CA LEU A 197 6.33 -18.68 -12.46
C LEU A 197 6.89 -18.15 -13.78
N LEU A 198 6.80 -18.92 -14.88
CA LEU A 198 7.26 -18.50 -16.21
C LEU A 198 6.46 -17.30 -16.73
N LEU A 199 5.13 -17.33 -16.58
CA LEU A 199 4.26 -16.20 -16.92
C LEU A 199 4.62 -14.95 -16.11
N ALA A 200 4.81 -15.09 -14.80
CA ALA A 200 5.16 -13.98 -13.93
C ALA A 200 6.56 -13.42 -14.25
N LEU A 201 7.55 -14.27 -14.51
CA LEU A 201 8.87 -13.85 -14.98
C LEU A 201 8.77 -13.06 -16.28
N PHE A 202 8.03 -13.54 -17.28
CA PHE A 202 7.82 -12.86 -18.55
C PHE A 202 7.19 -11.47 -18.36
N LEU A 203 6.07 -11.37 -17.63
CA LEU A 203 5.36 -10.10 -17.41
C LEU A 203 6.21 -9.08 -16.64
N VAL A 204 6.90 -9.52 -15.58
CA VAL A 204 7.74 -8.62 -14.76
C VAL A 204 9.01 -8.19 -15.50
N THR A 205 9.64 -9.07 -16.30
CA THR A 205 10.85 -8.71 -17.08
C THR A 205 10.56 -7.83 -18.30
N THR A 206 9.40 -7.98 -18.93
CA THR A 206 9.00 -7.15 -20.09
C THR A 206 8.46 -5.77 -19.71
N GLY A 207 8.24 -5.49 -18.41
CA GLY A 207 7.57 -4.27 -17.96
C GLY A 207 6.06 -4.25 -18.25
N ILE A 208 5.51 -5.33 -18.81
CA ILE A 208 4.06 -5.55 -18.95
C ILE A 208 3.52 -5.97 -17.58
N GLY A 209 3.56 -5.03 -16.64
CA GLY A 209 3.10 -5.26 -15.28
C GLY A 209 1.63 -5.68 -15.23
N PHE A 210 1.26 -6.37 -14.16
CA PHE A 210 -0.14 -6.67 -13.85
C PHE A 210 -0.61 -5.87 -12.62
N PRO A 211 -0.67 -4.51 -12.72
CA PRO A 211 -0.85 -3.65 -11.56
C PRO A 211 -2.08 -3.95 -10.67
N PRO A 212 -3.27 -4.35 -11.18
CA PRO A 212 -4.43 -4.56 -10.31
C PRO A 212 -4.21 -5.62 -9.22
N ALA A 213 -3.45 -6.68 -9.53
CA ALA A 213 -3.15 -7.74 -8.58
C ALA A 213 -2.21 -7.30 -7.46
N GLN A 214 -1.11 -6.63 -7.83
CA GLN A 214 -0.13 -6.13 -6.86
C GLN A 214 -0.79 -5.10 -5.94
N ILE A 215 -1.56 -4.17 -6.51
CA ILE A 215 -2.37 -3.21 -5.78
C ILE A 215 -3.31 -3.93 -4.78
N MET A 216 -4.10 -4.92 -5.22
CA MET A 216 -5.00 -5.65 -4.31
C MET A 216 -4.29 -6.33 -3.14
N ILE A 217 -3.10 -6.92 -3.37
CA ILE A 217 -2.33 -7.59 -2.32
C ILE A 217 -1.67 -6.57 -1.37
N HIS A 218 -1.21 -5.43 -1.91
CA HIS A 218 -0.70 -4.30 -1.14
C HIS A 218 -1.78 -3.71 -0.22
N GLU A 219 -2.97 -3.41 -0.75
CA GLU A 219 -4.11 -2.92 0.04
C GLU A 219 -4.56 -3.92 1.12
N LEU A 220 -4.58 -5.22 0.80
CA LEU A 220 -4.82 -6.28 1.78
C LEU A 220 -3.73 -6.32 2.87
N GLY A 221 -2.51 -5.92 2.53
CA GLY A 221 -1.38 -5.70 3.42
C GLY A 221 -1.67 -4.66 4.51
N HIS A 222 -2.31 -3.54 4.19
CA HIS A 222 -2.80 -2.58 5.19
C HIS A 222 -3.97 -3.13 6.01
N ALA A 223 -4.91 -3.80 5.34
CA ALA A 223 -6.16 -4.23 5.97
C ALA A 223 -5.94 -5.32 7.03
N LEU A 224 -4.97 -6.23 6.86
CA LEU A 224 -4.72 -7.32 7.81
C LEU A 224 -4.29 -6.82 9.22
N PRO A 225 -3.24 -6.01 9.40
CA PRO A 225 -2.90 -5.40 10.69
C PRO A 225 -3.98 -4.47 11.23
N ALA A 226 -4.76 -3.82 10.36
CA ALA A 226 -5.88 -2.99 10.78
C ALA A 226 -6.96 -3.83 11.45
N TRP A 227 -7.46 -4.87 10.79
CA TRP A 227 -8.45 -5.79 11.36
C TRP A 227 -7.93 -6.47 12.64
N PHE A 228 -6.67 -6.90 12.66
CA PHE A 228 -6.02 -7.54 13.81
C PHE A 228 -5.89 -6.62 15.03
N SER A 229 -5.71 -5.31 14.82
CA SER A 229 -5.72 -4.28 15.86
C SER A 229 -7.12 -3.69 16.12
N GLY A 230 -8.18 -4.36 15.65
CA GLY A 230 -9.57 -3.97 15.91
C GLY A 230 -10.10 -2.80 15.08
N ARG A 231 -9.37 -2.34 14.05
CA ARG A 231 -9.78 -1.24 13.18
C ARG A 231 -10.55 -1.77 11.98
N ALA A 232 -11.74 -1.22 11.73
CA ALA A 232 -12.45 -1.49 10.48
C ALA A 232 -11.64 -0.93 9.31
N ALA A 233 -11.33 -1.78 8.33
CA ALA A 233 -10.61 -1.40 7.11
C ALA A 233 -11.26 -2.03 5.87
N LEU A 234 -11.15 -1.36 4.73
CA LEU A 234 -11.72 -1.78 3.45
C LEU A 234 -10.65 -1.69 2.34
N PRO A 235 -10.00 -2.81 1.97
CA PRO A 235 -9.04 -2.84 0.87
C PRO A 235 -9.76 -2.82 -0.48
N LEU A 236 -9.67 -1.73 -1.23
CA LEU A 236 -10.29 -1.61 -2.56
C LEU A 236 -9.28 -1.91 -3.67
N PRO A 237 -9.70 -2.55 -4.78
CA PRO A 237 -8.81 -2.95 -5.88
C PRO A 237 -8.29 -1.79 -6.75
N ILE A 238 -8.41 -0.55 -6.27
CA ILE A 238 -8.09 0.70 -6.99
C ILE A 238 -6.92 1.48 -6.36
N GLY A 239 -6.17 0.88 -5.44
CA GLY A 239 -5.05 1.55 -4.77
C GLY A 239 -5.50 2.44 -3.62
N PHE A 240 -6.47 1.96 -2.82
CA PHE A 240 -7.01 2.71 -1.71
C PHE A 240 -7.57 1.79 -0.61
N THR A 241 -6.92 1.77 0.55
CA THR A 241 -7.46 1.21 1.80
C THR A 241 -7.85 2.34 2.73
N THR A 242 -9.13 2.39 3.10
CA THR A 242 -9.55 3.18 4.26
C THR A 242 -9.46 2.33 5.51
N TRP A 243 -9.04 2.92 6.63
CA TRP A 243 -9.16 2.31 7.96
C TRP A 243 -9.60 3.35 8.99
N LYS A 244 -10.31 2.92 10.03
CA LYS A 244 -10.64 3.78 11.17
C LYS A 244 -9.42 3.99 12.05
N GLU A 245 -9.25 5.21 12.57
CA GLU A 245 -8.16 5.52 13.51
C GLU A 245 -8.35 4.81 14.86
N ASP A 246 -9.59 4.77 15.35
CA ASP A 246 -9.95 4.12 16.61
C ASP A 246 -10.25 2.62 16.43
N PRO A 247 -9.79 1.75 17.34
CA PRO A 247 -10.19 0.35 17.37
C PRO A 247 -11.63 0.21 17.89
N SER A 248 -12.33 -0.83 17.46
CA SER A 248 -13.68 -1.14 17.95
C SER A 248 -13.82 -2.60 18.37
N TRP A 249 -14.45 -2.82 19.53
CA TRP A 249 -14.82 -4.15 20.02
C TRP A 249 -15.68 -4.92 19.02
N PHE A 250 -16.50 -4.23 18.23
CA PHE A 250 -17.30 -4.83 17.16
C PHE A 250 -16.42 -5.46 16.07
N THR A 251 -15.39 -4.76 15.59
CA THR A 251 -14.44 -5.33 14.60
C THR A 251 -13.69 -6.52 15.18
N ILE A 252 -13.22 -6.43 16.43
CA ILE A 252 -12.53 -7.54 17.11
C ILE A 252 -13.46 -8.76 17.19
N ALA A 253 -14.70 -8.58 17.67
CA ALA A 253 -15.68 -9.65 17.77
C ALA A 253 -16.05 -10.27 16.40
N CYS A 254 -16.26 -9.45 15.37
CA CYS A 254 -16.52 -9.93 14.01
C CYS A 254 -15.34 -10.75 13.46
N LEU A 255 -14.11 -10.28 13.61
CA LEU A 255 -12.92 -11.00 13.15
C LEU A 255 -12.74 -12.32 13.92
N SER A 256 -12.89 -12.31 15.25
CA SER A 256 -12.80 -13.54 16.07
C SER A 256 -13.88 -14.55 15.71
N PHE A 257 -15.09 -14.09 15.37
CA PHE A 257 -16.17 -14.96 14.90
C PHE A 257 -15.85 -15.60 13.53
N LEU A 258 -15.29 -14.83 12.59
CA LEU A 258 -14.85 -15.35 11.29
C LEU A 258 -13.70 -16.36 11.41
N ILE A 259 -12.68 -16.05 12.22
CA ILE A 259 -11.58 -16.97 12.54
C ILE A 259 -12.10 -18.22 13.25
N GLY A 260 -13.04 -18.06 14.20
CA GLY A 260 -13.69 -19.17 14.90
C GLY A 260 -14.46 -20.10 13.97
N ILE A 261 -15.23 -19.57 13.02
CA ILE A 261 -15.90 -20.36 11.97
C ILE A 261 -14.86 -21.12 11.12
N PHE A 262 -13.80 -20.43 10.68
CA PHE A 262 -12.75 -21.00 9.84
C PHE A 262 -12.00 -22.15 10.55
N LEU A 263 -11.64 -21.95 11.82
CA LEU A 263 -10.96 -22.94 12.65
C LEU A 263 -11.89 -24.13 12.96
N TYR A 264 -13.13 -23.90 13.40
CA TYR A 264 -14.13 -24.94 13.62
C TYR A 264 -14.35 -25.80 12.38
N ARG A 265 -14.43 -25.16 11.20
CA ARG A 265 -14.55 -25.85 9.91
C ARG A 265 -13.32 -26.70 9.61
N SER A 266 -12.12 -26.15 9.79
CA SER A 266 -10.87 -26.85 9.54
C SER A 266 -10.67 -28.05 10.46
N ILE A 267 -11.07 -27.95 11.73
CA ILE A 267 -11.09 -29.08 12.68
C ILE A 267 -12.10 -30.13 12.23
N ARG A 268 -13.34 -29.74 11.94
CA ARG A 268 -14.43 -30.67 11.55
C ARG A 268 -14.14 -31.40 10.23
N GLU A 269 -13.53 -30.70 9.27
CA GLU A 269 -13.17 -31.20 7.94
C GLU A 269 -11.75 -31.80 7.91
N ARG A 270 -11.10 -31.96 9.07
CA ARG A 270 -9.75 -32.52 9.28
C ARG A 270 -8.70 -31.95 8.32
N ARG A 271 -8.70 -30.62 8.14
CA ARG A 271 -7.77 -29.86 7.28
C ARG A 271 -6.61 -29.29 8.12
N PRO A 272 -5.48 -30.01 8.33
CA PRO A 272 -4.44 -29.60 9.28
C PRO A 272 -3.85 -28.22 8.98
N TYR A 273 -3.62 -27.89 7.71
CA TYR A 273 -3.15 -26.57 7.28
C TYR A 273 -4.11 -25.44 7.71
N GLY A 274 -5.42 -25.65 7.54
CA GLY A 274 -6.44 -24.71 7.99
C GLY A 274 -6.55 -24.60 9.52
N ILE A 275 -6.25 -25.67 10.26
CA ILE A 275 -6.19 -25.62 11.73
C ILE A 275 -5.01 -24.75 12.17
N VAL A 276 -3.81 -25.02 11.65
CA VAL A 276 -2.59 -24.25 11.97
C VAL A 276 -2.76 -22.78 11.59
N LEU A 277 -3.27 -22.50 10.39
CA LEU A 277 -3.57 -21.13 9.96
C LEU A 277 -4.59 -20.46 10.88
N GLY A 278 -5.69 -21.13 11.23
CA GLY A 278 -6.73 -20.57 12.11
C GLY A 278 -6.19 -20.22 13.50
N LEU A 279 -5.28 -21.04 14.05
CA LEU A 279 -4.58 -20.76 15.30
C LEU A 279 -3.61 -19.58 15.17
N ILE A 280 -2.84 -19.49 14.09
CA ILE A 280 -1.92 -18.35 13.83
C ILE A 280 -2.72 -17.05 13.70
N LEU A 281 -3.84 -17.05 12.96
CA LEU A 281 -4.72 -15.89 12.81
C LEU A 281 -5.32 -15.47 14.16
N LEU A 282 -5.75 -16.43 14.99
CA LEU A 282 -6.30 -16.15 16.32
C LEU A 282 -5.24 -15.56 17.27
N LEU A 283 -4.05 -16.16 17.34
CA LEU A 283 -2.94 -15.66 18.15
C LEU A 283 -2.46 -14.28 17.67
N GLY A 284 -2.40 -14.08 16.34
CA GLY A 284 -2.10 -12.78 15.73
C GLY A 284 -3.12 -11.71 16.12
N GLN A 285 -4.41 -12.02 16.04
CA GLN A 285 -5.46 -11.11 16.49
C GLN A 285 -5.30 -10.76 17.98
N LEU A 286 -5.14 -11.75 18.87
CA LEU A 286 -4.98 -11.51 20.30
C LEU A 286 -3.77 -10.63 20.60
N TYR A 287 -2.63 -10.89 19.94
CA TYR A 287 -1.42 -10.08 20.08
C TYR A 287 -1.62 -8.62 19.65
N PHE A 288 -2.15 -8.39 18.44
CA PHE A 288 -2.38 -7.03 17.92
C PHE A 288 -3.52 -6.27 18.61
N SER A 289 -4.53 -6.97 19.14
CA SER A 289 -5.65 -6.35 19.87
C SER A 289 -5.31 -5.98 21.31
N PHE A 290 -4.42 -6.73 21.98
CA PHE A 290 -4.21 -6.59 23.44
C PHE A 290 -2.76 -6.32 23.88
N VAL A 291 -1.75 -6.60 23.05
CA VAL A 291 -0.32 -6.46 23.41
C VAL A 291 0.35 -5.31 22.65
N VAL A 292 -0.05 -5.06 21.40
CA VAL A 292 0.56 -4.02 20.56
C VAL A 292 -0.04 -2.65 20.85
N SER A 293 0.79 -1.73 21.35
CA SER A 293 0.45 -0.31 21.56
C SER A 293 -0.09 0.35 20.28
N GLU A 294 -1.01 1.31 20.42
CA GLU A 294 -1.67 1.98 19.31
C GLU A 294 -0.71 2.52 18.22
N TYR A 295 0.37 3.19 18.63
CA TYR A 295 1.42 3.71 17.73
C TYR A 295 2.06 2.60 16.88
N ARG A 296 2.44 1.47 17.52
CA ARG A 296 2.98 0.30 16.81
C ARG A 296 1.94 -0.37 15.91
N SER A 297 0.65 -0.34 16.28
CA SER A 297 -0.42 -0.85 15.42
C SER A 297 -0.58 0.00 14.16
N LYS A 298 -0.58 1.35 14.28
CA LYS A 298 -0.59 2.27 13.13
C LYS A 298 0.67 2.09 12.25
N MET A 299 1.85 1.97 12.86
CA MET A 299 3.11 1.63 12.17
C MET A 299 3.01 0.33 11.36
N TRP A 300 2.47 -0.74 11.96
CA TRP A 300 2.30 -2.04 11.29
C TRP A 300 1.24 -2.03 10.19
N ILE A 301 0.22 -1.15 10.26
CA ILE A 301 -0.72 -0.94 9.15
C ILE A 301 0.01 -0.36 7.95
N VAL A 302 0.80 0.69 8.13
CA VAL A 302 1.58 1.32 7.03
C VAL A 302 2.65 0.35 6.49
N ALA A 303 3.46 -0.26 7.37
CA ALA A 303 4.43 -1.30 6.97
C ALA A 303 3.76 -2.51 6.31
N GLY A 304 2.48 -2.74 6.62
CA GLY A 304 1.67 -3.84 6.13
C GLY A 304 1.49 -3.85 4.62
N GLY A 305 1.39 -2.70 3.94
CA GLY A 305 1.29 -2.65 2.47
C GLY A 305 2.53 -3.26 1.82
N VAL A 306 3.68 -2.64 2.09
CA VAL A 306 5.00 -3.03 1.59
C VAL A 306 5.44 -4.45 2.01
N ILE A 307 5.25 -4.83 3.27
CA ILE A 307 5.65 -6.17 3.78
C ILE A 307 4.63 -7.24 3.33
N GLY A 308 3.35 -6.85 3.22
CA GLY A 308 2.24 -7.70 2.80
C GLY A 308 2.41 -8.25 1.38
N GLU A 309 2.93 -7.45 0.45
CA GLU A 309 3.28 -7.90 -0.92
C GLU A 309 4.11 -9.19 -0.92
N LEU A 310 5.02 -9.36 0.05
CA LEU A 310 5.86 -10.55 0.17
C LEU A 310 5.20 -11.65 1.00
N VAL A 311 4.68 -11.31 2.19
CA VAL A 311 4.14 -12.29 3.15
C VAL A 311 2.83 -12.91 2.64
N ILE A 312 1.89 -12.09 2.14
CA ILE A 312 0.60 -12.56 1.63
C ILE A 312 0.81 -13.36 0.35
N SER A 313 1.64 -12.89 -0.58
CA SER A 313 1.94 -13.63 -1.81
C SER A 313 2.58 -14.98 -1.52
N THR A 314 3.55 -15.04 -0.60
CA THR A 314 4.15 -16.31 -0.15
C THR A 314 3.08 -17.26 0.41
N PHE A 315 2.21 -16.75 1.27
CA PHE A 315 1.10 -17.53 1.84
C PHE A 315 0.13 -18.04 0.77
N LEU A 316 -0.23 -17.23 -0.23
CA LEU A 316 -1.14 -17.63 -1.32
C LEU A 316 -0.51 -18.71 -2.21
N ILE A 317 0.78 -18.60 -2.54
CA ILE A 317 1.52 -19.60 -3.32
C ILE A 317 1.62 -20.92 -2.54
N LEU A 318 1.99 -20.88 -1.25
CA LEU A 318 2.01 -22.08 -0.39
C LEU A 318 0.62 -22.72 -0.24
N SER A 319 -0.42 -21.89 -0.16
CA SER A 319 -1.81 -22.35 -0.07
C SER A 319 -2.27 -23.09 -1.32
N PHE A 320 -1.64 -22.91 -2.48
CA PHE A 320 -2.02 -23.61 -3.73
C PHE A 320 -2.00 -25.14 -3.59
N HIS A 321 -1.05 -25.67 -2.82
CA HIS A 321 -0.87 -27.10 -2.57
C HIS A 321 -1.63 -27.62 -1.34
N ASN A 322 -2.21 -26.73 -0.54
CA ASN A 322 -2.77 -27.06 0.76
C ASN A 322 -4.30 -26.88 0.78
N ARG A 323 -5.03 -27.88 1.28
CA ARG A 323 -6.50 -27.86 1.32
C ARG A 323 -7.00 -26.97 2.47
N LEU A 324 -7.77 -25.94 2.12
CA LEU A 324 -8.59 -25.14 3.04
C LEU A 324 -10.00 -25.76 3.18
N PRO A 325 -10.85 -25.28 4.11
CA PRO A 325 -12.23 -25.74 4.25
C PRO A 325 -13.07 -25.69 2.97
N ASP A 326 -13.89 -26.72 2.75
CA ASP A 326 -14.56 -26.99 1.47
C ASP A 326 -15.56 -25.88 1.10
N ARG A 327 -16.13 -25.23 2.12
CA ARG A 327 -17.03 -24.07 1.98
C ARG A 327 -16.39 -22.88 1.27
N ILE A 328 -15.06 -22.74 1.33
CA ILE A 328 -14.32 -21.66 0.66
C ILE A 328 -14.18 -21.93 -0.84
N ARG A 329 -14.39 -23.18 -1.30
CA ARG A 329 -14.17 -23.61 -2.70
C ARG A 329 -12.73 -23.32 -3.17
N TRP A 330 -11.77 -23.51 -2.28
CA TRP A 330 -10.35 -23.23 -2.53
C TRP A 330 -9.78 -23.99 -3.75
N ASP A 331 -10.32 -25.18 -4.06
CA ASP A 331 -10.05 -25.94 -5.28
C ASP A 331 -10.08 -25.10 -6.57
N PHE A 332 -10.95 -24.08 -6.63
CA PHE A 332 -11.05 -23.11 -7.71
C PHE A 332 -10.20 -21.85 -7.44
N TRP A 333 -10.41 -21.20 -6.28
CA TRP A 333 -9.79 -19.91 -5.96
C TRP A 333 -8.26 -19.95 -5.93
N ARG A 334 -7.65 -21.10 -5.64
CA ARG A 334 -6.20 -21.29 -5.68
C ARG A 334 -5.58 -20.94 -7.04
N PHE A 335 -6.27 -21.22 -8.15
CA PHE A 335 -5.78 -20.88 -9.49
C PHE A 335 -5.90 -19.37 -9.77
N VAL A 336 -7.00 -18.77 -9.31
CA VAL A 336 -7.24 -17.31 -9.40
C VAL A 336 -6.19 -16.54 -8.58
N ALA A 337 -5.78 -17.06 -7.42
CA ALA A 337 -4.79 -16.44 -6.55
C ALA A 337 -3.33 -16.67 -6.99
N LEU A 338 -3.01 -17.82 -7.58
CA LEU A 338 -1.63 -18.23 -7.87
C LEU A 338 -0.87 -17.24 -8.76
N VAL A 339 -1.46 -16.84 -9.89
CA VAL A 339 -0.80 -15.94 -10.85
C VAL A 339 -0.60 -14.53 -10.26
N PRO A 340 -1.65 -13.84 -9.73
CA PRO A 340 -1.50 -12.60 -8.96
C PRO A 340 -0.41 -12.62 -7.88
N ALA A 341 -0.39 -13.67 -7.04
CA ALA A 341 0.58 -13.80 -5.97
C ALA A 341 2.01 -14.00 -6.51
N THR A 342 2.18 -14.82 -7.55
CA THR A 342 3.51 -15.07 -8.14
C THR A 342 4.08 -13.82 -8.80
N ILE A 343 3.24 -13.04 -9.50
CA ILE A 343 3.63 -11.75 -10.08
C ILE A 343 4.04 -10.78 -8.96
N THR A 344 3.20 -10.59 -7.95
CA THR A 344 3.45 -9.63 -6.86
C THR A 344 4.72 -9.98 -6.09
N TYR A 345 4.92 -11.26 -5.76
CA TYR A 345 6.14 -11.73 -5.11
C TYR A 345 7.40 -11.45 -5.95
N LEU A 346 7.37 -11.72 -7.26
CA LEU A 346 8.51 -11.45 -8.14
C LEU A 346 8.77 -9.96 -8.35
N SER A 347 7.72 -9.15 -8.53
CA SER A 347 7.81 -7.69 -8.64
C SER A 347 8.49 -7.10 -7.41
N ALA A 348 8.01 -7.47 -6.21
CA ALA A 348 8.58 -7.03 -4.95
C ALA A 348 10.03 -7.51 -4.77
N MET A 349 10.35 -8.76 -5.15
CA MET A 349 11.73 -9.26 -5.10
C MET A 349 12.66 -8.53 -6.05
N GLN A 350 12.28 -8.28 -7.31
CA GLN A 350 13.09 -7.48 -8.22
C GLN A 350 13.27 -6.03 -7.73
N LEU A 351 12.23 -5.43 -7.14
CA LEU A 351 12.31 -4.10 -6.53
C LEU A 351 13.34 -4.09 -5.39
N TRP A 352 13.19 -4.94 -4.37
CA TRP A 352 14.06 -4.92 -3.19
C TRP A 352 15.51 -5.34 -3.48
N ILE A 353 15.72 -6.25 -4.44
CA ILE A 353 17.07 -6.58 -4.94
C ILE A 353 17.66 -5.40 -5.72
N GLY A 354 16.88 -4.74 -6.57
CA GLY A 354 17.32 -3.56 -7.32
C GLY A 354 17.68 -2.37 -6.44
N VAL A 355 16.87 -2.10 -5.40
CA VAL A 355 17.14 -1.08 -4.38
C VAL A 355 18.44 -1.39 -3.61
N ARG A 356 18.65 -2.64 -3.20
CA ARG A 356 19.90 -3.06 -2.54
C ARG A 356 21.13 -2.91 -3.45
N ASN A 357 20.97 -3.17 -4.74
CA ASN A 357 22.05 -3.10 -5.73
C ASN A 357 22.21 -1.70 -6.35
N HIS A 358 21.50 -0.68 -5.85
CA HIS A 358 21.48 0.69 -6.37
C HIS A 358 21.03 0.83 -7.84
N THR A 359 20.35 -0.16 -8.40
CA THR A 359 19.81 -0.14 -9.78
C THR A 359 18.37 0.35 -9.86
N ARG A 360 17.68 0.50 -8.72
CA ARG A 360 16.34 1.10 -8.60
C ARG A 360 16.29 2.05 -7.40
N SER A 361 15.56 3.15 -7.53
CA SER A 361 15.21 4.03 -6.41
C SER A 361 14.15 3.39 -5.51
N LEU A 362 14.01 3.91 -4.28
CA LEU A 362 12.87 3.58 -3.41
C LEU A 362 11.58 4.15 -4.03
N PRO A 363 10.45 3.40 -4.02
CA PRO A 363 9.16 3.90 -4.50
C PRO A 363 8.56 4.88 -3.49
N MET A 364 8.95 6.15 -3.60
CA MET A 364 8.40 7.25 -2.81
C MET A 364 7.09 7.76 -3.46
N GLY A 365 6.25 8.45 -2.68
CA GLY A 365 4.89 8.84 -3.03
C GLY A 365 3.84 7.73 -2.88
N SER A 366 2.58 8.06 -3.17
CA SER A 366 1.44 7.13 -3.20
C SER A 366 0.67 7.24 -4.52
N ILE A 367 -0.15 6.24 -4.85
CA ILE A 367 -0.90 6.17 -6.13
C ILE A 367 -1.95 7.30 -6.24
N MET A 368 -2.56 7.69 -5.10
CA MET A 368 -3.63 8.69 -5.03
C MET A 368 -3.14 10.07 -4.51
N GLY A 369 -1.94 10.13 -3.93
CA GLY A 369 -1.34 11.34 -3.40
C GLY A 369 -0.70 12.23 -4.46
N ARG A 370 -0.30 13.43 -4.06
CA ARG A 370 0.54 14.30 -4.88
C ARG A 370 2.02 13.94 -4.66
N PRO A 371 2.87 13.93 -5.69
CA PRO A 371 4.30 13.71 -5.50
C PRO A 371 4.89 14.64 -4.44
N GLY A 372 5.51 14.06 -3.40
CA GLY A 372 6.11 14.81 -2.30
C GLY A 372 5.14 15.33 -1.23
N ASP A 373 3.89 14.88 -1.18
CA ASP A 373 2.96 15.23 -0.08
C ASP A 373 3.19 14.44 1.22
N GLY A 374 4.07 13.43 1.20
CA GLY A 374 4.38 12.58 2.35
C GLY A 374 3.36 11.49 2.63
N SER A 375 2.39 11.27 1.74
CA SER A 375 1.35 10.25 1.89
C SER A 375 1.82 8.82 1.59
N GLY A 376 2.97 8.64 0.93
CA GLY A 376 3.50 7.33 0.58
C GLY A 376 3.96 6.53 1.80
N ASP A 377 3.71 5.22 1.82
CA ASP A 377 4.05 4.36 2.95
C ASP A 377 5.51 4.49 3.40
N LEU A 378 6.44 4.54 2.44
CA LEU A 378 7.86 4.69 2.74
C LEU A 378 8.19 6.04 3.37
N GLU A 379 7.56 7.12 2.89
CA GLU A 379 7.70 8.47 3.45
C GLU A 379 7.20 8.50 4.88
N ARG A 380 6.07 7.85 5.16
CA ARG A 380 5.49 7.73 6.50
C ARG A 380 6.34 6.84 7.40
N LEU A 381 6.83 5.70 6.94
CA LEU A 381 7.71 4.81 7.71
C LEU A 381 9.02 5.49 8.11
N PHE A 382 9.63 6.25 7.20
CA PHE A 382 10.90 6.94 7.48
C PHE A 382 10.68 8.24 8.27
N GLY A 383 9.59 8.97 8.00
CA GLY A 383 9.27 10.27 8.62
C GLY A 383 8.48 10.18 9.93
N GLU A 384 7.32 9.53 9.94
CA GLU A 384 6.47 9.39 11.15
C GLU A 384 7.04 8.35 12.11
N TYR A 385 7.53 7.21 11.58
CA TYR A 385 7.92 6.05 12.40
C TYR A 385 9.43 5.86 12.57
N GLY A 386 10.27 6.70 11.95
CA GLY A 386 11.72 6.71 12.12
C GLY A 386 12.45 5.46 11.65
N TRP A 387 11.87 4.67 10.74
CA TRP A 387 12.54 3.48 10.19
C TRP A 387 13.75 3.89 9.35
N ALA A 388 14.89 3.21 9.54
CA ALA A 388 16.02 3.34 8.63
C ALA A 388 15.71 2.61 7.30
N PRO A 389 15.98 3.18 6.12
CA PRO A 389 15.80 2.48 4.84
C PRO A 389 16.54 1.13 4.79
N GLN A 390 17.74 1.08 5.36
CA GLN A 390 18.55 -0.15 5.48
C GLN A 390 17.96 -1.21 6.42
N GLN A 391 17.07 -0.83 7.35
CA GLN A 391 16.30 -1.79 8.15
C GLN A 391 15.17 -2.40 7.30
N LEU A 392 14.43 -1.57 6.56
CA LEU A 392 13.35 -2.05 5.70
C LEU A 392 13.86 -2.98 4.58
N ILE A 393 14.94 -2.59 3.89
CA ILE A 393 15.58 -3.42 2.85
C ILE A 393 15.95 -4.80 3.41
N ARG A 394 16.54 -4.87 4.62
CA ARG A 394 16.90 -6.14 5.27
C ARG A 394 15.67 -6.98 5.63
N ILE A 395 14.60 -6.37 6.12
CA ILE A 395 13.35 -7.06 6.46
C ILE A 395 12.69 -7.63 5.20
N CYS A 396 12.49 -6.80 4.17
CA CYS A 396 11.84 -7.22 2.92
C CYS A 396 12.65 -8.32 2.21
N LEU A 397 13.98 -8.17 2.08
CA LEU A 397 14.81 -9.23 1.50
C LEU A 397 14.83 -10.50 2.36
N GLY A 398 14.91 -10.39 3.69
CA GLY A 398 14.91 -11.54 4.59
C GLY A 398 13.61 -12.35 4.49
N LEU A 399 12.45 -11.67 4.54
CA LEU A 399 11.13 -12.28 4.34
C LEU A 399 10.96 -12.85 2.93
N GLY A 400 11.50 -12.16 1.92
CA GLY A 400 11.58 -12.63 0.55
C GLY A 400 12.31 -13.95 0.42
N PHE A 401 13.60 -13.99 0.75
CA PHE A 401 14.41 -15.21 0.64
C PHE A 401 13.83 -16.37 1.48
N LEU A 402 13.32 -16.09 2.68
CA LEU A 402 12.61 -17.10 3.48
C LEU A 402 11.35 -17.62 2.77
N GLY A 403 10.53 -16.74 2.20
CA GLY A 403 9.35 -17.11 1.42
C GLY A 403 9.70 -17.96 0.21
N GLY A 404 10.74 -17.59 -0.54
CA GLY A 404 11.26 -18.35 -1.68
C GLY A 404 11.74 -19.75 -1.29
N LEU A 405 12.47 -19.89 -0.17
CA LEU A 405 12.89 -21.18 0.36
C LEU A 405 11.69 -22.05 0.77
N LEU A 406 10.67 -21.46 1.40
CA LEU A 406 9.44 -22.18 1.78
C LEU A 406 8.66 -22.64 0.54
N ILE A 407 8.50 -21.78 -0.48
CA ILE A 407 7.84 -22.10 -1.74
C ILE A 407 8.57 -23.25 -2.46
N LEU A 408 9.90 -23.15 -2.58
CA LEU A 408 10.74 -24.17 -3.22
C LEU A 408 10.71 -25.50 -2.46
N GLY A 409 10.80 -25.46 -1.13
CA GLY A 409 10.73 -26.64 -0.27
C GLY A 409 9.37 -27.35 -0.37
N ASN A 410 8.27 -26.59 -0.32
CA ASN A 410 6.92 -27.11 -0.49
C ASN A 410 6.70 -27.71 -1.90
N TYR A 411 7.18 -27.06 -2.96
CA TYR A 411 7.09 -27.59 -4.32
C TYR A 411 7.91 -28.89 -4.48
N THR A 412 9.16 -28.89 -4.02
CA THR A 412 10.04 -30.08 -4.03
C THR A 412 9.42 -31.25 -3.26
N TYR A 413 8.85 -31.01 -2.08
CA TYR A 413 8.11 -32.03 -1.32
C TYR A 413 6.96 -32.65 -2.14
N GLN A 414 6.20 -31.83 -2.87
CA GLN A 414 5.07 -32.31 -3.68
C GLN A 414 5.54 -33.07 -4.93
N VAL A 415 6.68 -32.71 -5.53
CA VAL A 415 7.34 -33.49 -6.60
C VAL A 415 7.77 -34.86 -6.07
N LEU A 416 8.54 -34.91 -4.97
CA LEU A 416 9.01 -36.15 -4.36
C LEU A 416 7.85 -37.08 -3.97
N LYS A 417 6.80 -36.53 -3.35
CA LYS A 417 5.58 -37.24 -2.99
C LYS A 417 4.84 -37.82 -4.19
N TRP A 418 4.91 -37.18 -5.36
CA TRP A 418 4.34 -37.71 -6.60
C TRP A 418 5.19 -38.85 -7.17
N ILE A 419 6.52 -38.72 -7.17
CA ILE A 419 7.46 -39.76 -7.62
C ILE A 419 7.24 -41.06 -6.83
N VAL A 420 7.32 -40.99 -5.49
CA VAL A 420 7.13 -42.15 -4.61
C VAL A 420 5.75 -42.82 -4.80
N ARG A 421 4.71 -42.02 -5.03
CA ARG A 421 3.37 -42.56 -5.33
C ARG A 421 3.35 -43.30 -6.66
N ARG A 422 3.93 -42.74 -7.71
CA ARG A 422 3.99 -43.36 -9.05
C ARG A 422 4.72 -44.70 -9.01
N GLU A 423 5.87 -44.76 -8.35
CA GLU A 423 6.64 -45.99 -8.14
C GLU A 423 5.81 -47.04 -7.39
N SER A 424 5.11 -46.64 -6.32
CA SER A 424 4.24 -47.56 -5.57
C SER A 424 3.09 -48.12 -6.42
N THR A 425 2.47 -47.31 -7.29
CA THR A 425 1.42 -47.80 -8.22
C THR A 425 2.00 -48.77 -9.24
N GLN A 426 3.14 -48.46 -9.85
CA GLN A 426 3.79 -49.35 -10.82
C GLN A 426 4.25 -50.68 -10.20
N SER A 427 4.63 -50.69 -8.92
CA SER A 427 4.97 -51.94 -8.21
C SER A 427 3.77 -52.83 -7.91
N LEU A 428 2.56 -52.26 -7.83
CA LEU A 428 1.31 -52.99 -7.62
C LEU A 428 0.67 -53.47 -8.94
N GLU A 429 0.96 -52.78 -10.05
CA GLU A 429 0.58 -53.14 -11.42
C GLU A 429 1.63 -54.02 -12.11
N GLY A 430 2.42 -54.79 -11.33
CA GLY A 430 3.35 -55.80 -11.83
C GLY A 430 2.66 -56.78 -12.79
N PRO A 431 3.39 -57.34 -13.77
CA PRO A 431 2.80 -57.93 -14.96
C PRO A 431 1.76 -58.99 -14.60
N SER A 432 0.51 -58.77 -15.00
CA SER A 432 -0.51 -59.81 -14.98
C SER A 432 0.04 -61.01 -15.72
N GLU A 433 0.10 -62.16 -15.04
CA GLU A 433 0.41 -63.43 -15.71
C GLU A 433 -0.60 -63.64 -16.84
N SER A 434 -0.18 -63.34 -18.07
CA SER A 434 -0.90 -63.77 -19.26
C SER A 434 -0.77 -65.29 -19.30
N THR A 435 -1.82 -65.95 -18.80
CA THR A 435 -1.94 -67.41 -18.73
C THR A 435 -1.49 -68.07 -20.03
N ARG A 436 -0.83 -69.22 -19.87
CA ARG A 436 -0.32 -70.09 -20.93
C ARG A 436 -1.38 -70.50 -21.96
#